data_AF-A0A9X3JLI2-F1
#
_entry.id   AF-A0A9X3JLI2-F1
#
_cell.length_a   1.000
_cell.length_b   1.000
_cell.length_c   1.000
_cell.angle_alpha   90.00
_cell.angle_beta   90.00
_cell.angle_gamma   90.00
#
_symmetry.space_group_name_H-M   'P 1'
#
loop_
_entity.id
_entity.type
_entity.pdbx_description
1 polymer ?
#
loop_
_entity_poly.entity_id
_entity_poly.type
_entity_poly.pdbx_seq_one_letter_code
_entity_poly.pdbx_strand_id
1 'polypeptide(L)'
;MADPARARRLAVRIRQIVSATIEMQIKDPRLGMVTITDARVTSDLREATVFYTVYGDAQQIEDSARALASATGVLRSTVGKQTGIKFVPTLAFVADIVPDTARELEEALARVREADAELARAREGAEYAGEPDPYRKPADDAEDEDADDGDDVDVATDEPADAAAGRTDGYADGRPSAAAERNAS
;
A
#
# COMPACT_ATOMS: atom_id res chain seq x y z
N MET A 1 29.85 -26.82 14.88
CA MET A 1 28.63 -26.07 14.51
C MET A 1 28.96 -24.59 14.65
N ALA A 2 28.93 -23.79 13.58
CA ALA A 2 29.16 -22.36 13.77
C ALA A 2 27.91 -21.71 14.39
N ASP A 3 28.18 -20.67 15.17
CA ASP A 3 27.15 -19.89 15.86
C ASP A 3 26.27 -19.15 14.82
N PRO A 4 24.96 -19.40 14.76
CA PRO A 4 24.05 -18.70 13.83
C PRO A 4 24.04 -17.18 14.08
N ALA A 5 24.30 -16.72 15.31
CA ALA A 5 24.44 -15.30 15.59
C ALA A 5 25.72 -14.71 14.98
N ARG A 6 26.79 -15.51 14.83
CA ARG A 6 28.00 -15.10 14.11
C ARG A 6 27.74 -14.97 12.61
N ALA A 7 27.02 -15.92 12.01
CA ALA A 7 26.64 -15.85 10.60
C ALA A 7 25.80 -14.61 10.30
N ARG A 8 24.79 -14.31 11.13
CA ARG A 8 23.96 -13.10 11.01
C ARG A 8 24.77 -11.80 11.12
N ARG A 9 25.67 -11.71 12.11
CA ARG A 9 26.55 -10.53 12.27
C ARG A 9 27.47 -10.34 11.07
N LEU A 10 28.02 -11.43 10.54
CA LEU A 10 28.86 -11.38 9.35
C LEU A 10 28.05 -10.96 8.12
N ALA A 11 26.84 -11.47 7.96
CA ALA A 11 25.94 -11.12 6.86
C ALA A 11 25.65 -9.61 6.81
N VAL A 12 25.26 -9.01 7.95
CA VAL A 12 25.01 -7.56 8.06
C VAL A 12 26.25 -6.76 7.65
N ARG A 13 27.43 -7.20 8.10
CA ARG A 13 28.68 -6.52 7.80
C ARG A 13 29.09 -6.67 6.33
N ILE A 14 28.93 -7.86 5.74
CA ILE A 14 29.15 -8.10 4.30
C ILE A 14 28.25 -7.18 3.49
N ARG A 15 26.96 -7.08 3.82
CA ARG A 15 26.02 -6.18 3.14
C ARG A 15 26.54 -4.74 3.13
N GLN A 16 26.87 -4.20 4.31
CA GLN A 16 27.38 -2.83 4.44
C GLN A 16 28.66 -2.58 3.63
N ILE A 17 29.62 -3.52 3.71
CA ILE A 17 30.90 -3.38 3.02
C ILE A 17 30.69 -3.45 1.50
N VAL A 18 29.89 -4.40 1.02
CA VAL A 18 29.62 -4.57 -0.40
C VAL A 18 28.89 -3.35 -0.95
N SER A 19 27.85 -2.84 -0.28
CA SER A 19 27.15 -1.61 -0.66
C SER A 19 28.11 -0.44 -0.81
N ALA A 20 28.93 -0.16 0.23
CA ALA A 20 29.88 0.96 0.20
C ALA A 20 30.97 0.77 -0.86
N THR A 21 31.42 -0.47 -1.09
CA THR A 21 32.46 -0.75 -2.09
C THR A 21 31.93 -0.57 -3.51
N ILE A 22 30.69 -0.96 -3.78
CA ILE A 22 30.05 -0.72 -5.08
C ILE A 22 29.95 0.79 -5.34
N GLU A 23 29.42 1.55 -4.38
CA GLU A 23 29.25 3.00 -4.52
C GLU A 23 30.59 3.75 -4.72
N MET A 24 31.64 3.36 -4.01
CA MET A 24 32.92 4.09 -4.02
C MET A 24 33.90 3.62 -5.11
N GLN A 25 33.96 2.32 -5.40
CA GLN A 25 35.04 1.72 -6.20
C GLN A 25 34.60 1.17 -7.55
N ILE A 26 33.31 0.88 -7.75
CA ILE A 26 32.83 0.25 -8.99
C ILE A 26 32.13 1.31 -9.83
N LYS A 27 32.90 1.92 -10.75
CA LYS A 27 32.43 2.87 -11.77
C LYS A 27 32.40 2.21 -13.14
N ASP A 28 31.71 1.08 -13.26
CA ASP A 28 31.53 0.43 -14.55
C ASP A 28 30.32 1.06 -15.26
N PRO A 29 30.47 1.57 -16.50
CA PRO A 29 29.35 2.14 -17.26
C PRO A 29 28.23 1.14 -17.56
N ARG A 30 28.49 -0.18 -17.45
CA ARG A 30 27.49 -1.25 -17.61
C ARG A 30 26.73 -1.56 -16.32
N LEU A 31 27.22 -1.08 -15.17
CA LEU A 31 26.55 -1.24 -13.90
C LEU A 31 25.46 -0.17 -13.82
N GLY A 32 24.19 -0.60 -13.82
CA GLY A 32 23.06 0.29 -13.55
C GLY A 32 23.07 0.80 -12.10
N MET A 33 22.01 1.49 -11.68
CA MET A 33 21.83 1.84 -10.27
C MET A 33 21.49 0.57 -9.47
N VAL A 34 22.53 -0.11 -8.99
CA VAL A 34 22.44 -1.35 -8.21
C VAL A 34 22.27 -1.01 -6.73
N THR A 35 21.23 -1.58 -6.11
CA THR A 35 20.99 -1.48 -4.67
C THR A 35 21.12 -2.85 -4.02
N ILE A 36 21.88 -2.97 -2.94
CA ILE A 36 21.98 -4.22 -2.18
C ILE A 36 20.89 -4.25 -1.10
N THR A 37 19.99 -5.23 -1.19
CA THR A 37 18.85 -5.37 -0.28
C THR A 37 19.23 -6.15 0.98
N ASP A 38 19.84 -7.31 0.79
CA ASP A 38 20.14 -8.23 1.89
C ASP A 38 21.41 -9.06 1.61
N ALA A 39 21.94 -9.69 2.64
CA ALA A 39 22.97 -10.72 2.51
C ALA A 39 22.68 -11.87 3.45
N ARG A 40 22.94 -13.10 2.99
CA ARG A 40 22.81 -14.32 3.79
C ARG A 40 24.12 -15.07 3.78
N VAL A 41 24.49 -15.64 4.91
CA VAL A 41 25.72 -16.42 5.07
C VAL A 41 25.35 -17.80 5.57
N THR A 42 25.97 -18.83 5.01
CA THR A 42 25.78 -20.22 5.43
C THR A 42 26.23 -20.43 6.88
N SER A 43 25.70 -21.48 7.51
CA SER A 43 26.03 -21.83 8.89
C SER A 43 27.49 -22.24 9.10
N ASP A 44 28.24 -22.54 8.03
CA ASP A 44 29.66 -22.83 8.05
C ASP A 44 30.56 -21.64 7.67
N LEU A 45 29.95 -20.47 7.38
CA LEU A 45 30.61 -19.22 6.99
C LEU A 45 31.45 -19.30 5.70
N ARG A 46 31.22 -20.32 4.86
CA ARG A 46 31.98 -20.51 3.61
C ARG A 46 31.36 -19.84 2.41
N GLU A 47 30.04 -19.65 2.42
CA GLU A 47 29.30 -19.06 1.30
C GLU A 47 28.44 -17.91 1.80
N ALA A 48 28.39 -16.84 1.00
CA ALA A 48 27.56 -15.68 1.25
C ALA A 48 26.80 -15.31 -0.02
N THR A 49 25.48 -15.29 0.06
CA THR A 49 24.59 -14.84 -1.00
C THR A 49 24.21 -13.39 -0.75
N VAL A 50 24.49 -12.51 -1.70
CA VAL A 50 24.15 -11.09 -1.68
C VAL A 50 22.98 -10.86 -2.62
N PHE A 51 21.90 -10.31 -2.09
CA PHE A 51 20.69 -9.96 -2.82
C PHE A 51 20.76 -8.52 -3.27
N TYR A 52 20.50 -8.27 -4.55
CA TYR A 52 20.56 -6.94 -5.13
C TYR A 52 19.40 -6.68 -6.08
N THR A 53 18.97 -5.44 -6.19
CA THR A 53 18.02 -5.00 -7.22
C THR A 53 18.73 -4.03 -8.17
N VAL A 54 18.29 -4.01 -9.42
CA VAL A 54 18.79 -3.09 -10.45
C VAL A 54 17.61 -2.28 -10.93
N TYR A 55 17.74 -0.97 -10.89
CA TYR A 55 16.77 -0.10 -11.55
C TYR A 55 17.06 -0.09 -13.05
N GLY A 56 16.18 -0.71 -13.85
CA GLY A 56 16.36 -0.80 -15.29
C GLY A 56 15.57 -1.93 -15.97
N ASP A 57 15.80 -2.08 -17.27
CA ASP A 57 15.24 -3.17 -18.07
C ASP A 57 15.99 -4.51 -17.89
N ALA A 58 15.48 -5.57 -18.51
CA ALA A 58 16.07 -6.90 -18.45
C ALA A 58 17.53 -6.95 -18.96
N GLN A 59 17.88 -6.11 -19.93
CA GLN A 59 19.23 -6.05 -20.48
C GLN A 59 20.19 -5.38 -19.48
N GLN A 60 19.76 -4.32 -18.82
CA GLN A 60 20.53 -3.66 -17.76
C GLN A 60 20.74 -4.58 -16.54
N ILE A 61 19.76 -5.44 -16.22
CA ILE A 61 19.91 -6.46 -15.18
C ILE A 61 21.03 -7.45 -15.55
N GLU A 62 21.05 -7.93 -16.79
CA GLU A 62 22.07 -8.88 -17.25
C GLU A 62 23.46 -8.23 -17.32
N ASP A 63 23.54 -7.02 -17.85
CA ASP A 63 24.78 -6.23 -17.91
C ASP A 63 25.36 -5.99 -16.50
N SER A 64 24.50 -5.63 -15.54
CA SER A 64 24.87 -5.45 -14.14
C SER A 64 25.31 -6.76 -13.48
N ALA A 65 24.67 -7.89 -13.80
CA ALA A 65 25.09 -9.20 -13.31
C ALA A 65 26.52 -9.56 -13.78
N ARG A 66 26.84 -9.29 -15.05
CA ARG A 66 28.19 -9.53 -15.59
C ARG A 66 29.24 -8.59 -14.98
N ALA A 67 28.87 -7.33 -14.73
CA ALA A 67 29.74 -6.38 -14.04
C ALA A 67 30.03 -6.82 -12.59
N LEU A 68 29.01 -7.23 -11.83
CA LEU A 68 29.18 -7.75 -10.46
C LEU A 68 30.00 -9.05 -10.43
N ALA A 69 29.80 -9.95 -11.39
CA ALA A 69 30.61 -11.16 -11.52
C ALA A 69 32.10 -10.82 -11.72
N SER A 70 32.40 -9.84 -12.57
CA SER A 70 33.76 -9.36 -12.81
C SER A 70 34.37 -8.68 -11.58
N ALA A 71 33.55 -7.94 -10.81
CA ALA A 71 33.98 -7.25 -9.60
C ALA A 71 34.06 -8.16 -8.35
N THR A 72 33.63 -9.41 -8.43
CA THR A 72 33.55 -10.34 -7.28
C THR A 72 34.90 -10.50 -6.56
N GLY A 73 36.02 -10.54 -7.30
CA GLY A 73 37.36 -10.66 -6.71
C GLY A 73 37.77 -9.45 -5.88
N VAL A 74 37.43 -8.24 -6.34
CA VAL A 74 37.67 -6.98 -5.62
C VAL A 74 36.78 -6.91 -4.39
N LEU A 75 35.47 -7.19 -4.54
CA LEU A 75 34.51 -7.18 -3.45
C LEU A 75 34.91 -8.16 -2.33
N ARG A 76 35.27 -9.40 -2.70
CA ARG A 76 35.72 -10.40 -1.73
C ARG A 76 36.99 -9.96 -1.00
N SER A 77 37.94 -9.38 -1.72
CA SER A 77 39.19 -8.88 -1.12
C SER A 77 38.94 -7.74 -0.14
N THR A 78 38.04 -6.80 -0.48
CA THR A 78 37.66 -5.69 0.40
C THR A 78 36.90 -6.17 1.62
N VAL A 79 35.98 -7.13 1.47
CA VAL A 79 35.30 -7.78 2.60
C VAL A 79 36.32 -8.42 3.54
N GLY A 80 37.31 -9.15 3.03
CA GLY A 80 38.37 -9.73 3.85
C GLY A 80 39.16 -8.69 4.64
N LYS A 81 39.58 -7.61 3.97
CA LYS A 81 40.33 -6.51 4.60
C LYS A 81 39.54 -5.81 5.70
N GLN A 82 38.25 -5.55 5.49
CA GLN A 82 37.42 -4.80 6.44
C GLN A 82 36.82 -5.64 7.57
N THR A 83 36.67 -6.96 7.37
CA THR A 83 36.15 -7.87 8.41
C THR A 83 37.27 -8.53 9.24
N GLY A 84 38.49 -8.63 8.71
CA GLY A 84 39.62 -9.25 9.41
C GLY A 84 39.47 -10.77 9.62
N ILE A 85 38.58 -11.43 8.87
CA ILE A 85 38.34 -12.87 9.01
C ILE A 85 39.38 -13.69 8.24
N LYS A 86 39.82 -14.81 8.81
CA LYS A 86 40.80 -15.71 8.19
C LYS A 86 40.28 -16.33 6.89
N PHE A 87 39.00 -16.71 6.87
CA PHE A 87 38.36 -17.33 5.72
C PHE A 87 37.23 -16.42 5.25
N VAL A 88 37.45 -15.78 4.10
CA VAL A 88 36.44 -14.94 3.46
C VAL A 88 35.50 -15.84 2.66
N PRO A 89 34.19 -15.77 2.91
CA PRO A 89 33.22 -16.56 2.17
C PRO A 89 33.28 -16.25 0.67
N THR A 90 32.87 -17.21 -0.15
CA THR A 90 32.59 -16.97 -1.56
C THR A 90 31.34 -16.13 -1.68
N LEU A 91 31.38 -15.06 -2.47
CA LEU A 91 30.23 -14.19 -2.70
C LEU A 91 29.48 -14.67 -3.95
N ALA A 92 28.19 -14.95 -3.79
CA ALA A 92 27.26 -15.19 -4.88
C ALA A 92 26.26 -14.03 -4.95
N PHE A 93 25.90 -13.59 -6.15
CA PHE A 93 24.97 -12.47 -6.36
C PHE A 93 23.66 -13.00 -6.92
N VAL A 94 22.55 -12.60 -6.32
CA VAL A 94 21.20 -12.99 -6.75
C VAL A 94 20.38 -11.72 -6.91
N ALA A 95 19.77 -11.55 -8.09
CA ALA A 95 18.88 -10.43 -8.33
C ALA A 95 17.54 -10.65 -7.60
N ASP A 96 17.15 -9.69 -6.77
CA ASP A 96 15.79 -9.51 -6.31
C ASP A 96 15.00 -8.91 -7.46
N ILE A 97 14.27 -9.76 -8.17
CA ILE A 97 13.24 -9.35 -9.12
C ILE A 97 12.06 -8.78 -8.33
N VAL A 98 12.15 -7.52 -7.95
CA VAL A 98 10.94 -6.75 -7.63
C VAL A 98 10.31 -6.43 -8.98
N PRO A 99 9.13 -6.97 -9.33
CA PRO A 99 8.46 -6.59 -10.57
C PRO A 99 8.29 -5.09 -10.60
N ASP A 100 8.39 -4.52 -11.80
CA ASP A 100 8.39 -3.09 -12.09
C ASP A 100 7.03 -2.48 -11.73
N THR A 101 6.75 -2.39 -10.43
CA THR A 101 5.42 -2.15 -9.86
C THR A 101 4.91 -0.80 -10.31
N ALA A 102 5.82 0.12 -10.63
CA ALA A 102 5.53 1.41 -11.21
C ALA A 102 4.78 1.29 -12.55
N ARG A 103 5.20 0.41 -13.47
CA ARG A 103 4.55 0.26 -14.79
C ARG A 103 3.17 -0.34 -14.66
N GLU A 104 3.03 -1.39 -13.85
CA GLU A 104 1.73 -2.01 -13.57
C GLU A 104 0.75 -1.02 -12.90
N LEU A 105 1.25 -0.18 -11.99
CA LEU A 105 0.46 0.85 -11.32
C LEU A 105 0.08 1.98 -12.30
N GLU A 106 1.00 2.43 -13.15
CA GLU A 106 0.73 3.42 -14.20
C GLU A 106 -0.31 2.92 -15.19
N GLU A 107 -0.20 1.66 -15.64
CA GLU A 107 -1.19 1.02 -16.52
C GLU A 107 -2.56 0.86 -15.84
N ALA A 108 -2.59 0.52 -14.55
CA ALA A 108 -3.82 0.47 -13.77
C ALA A 108 -4.46 1.85 -13.63
N LEU A 109 -3.68 2.89 -13.31
CA LEU A 109 -4.16 4.28 -13.22
C LEU A 109 -4.66 4.79 -14.57
N ALA A 110 -3.97 4.46 -15.66
CA ALA A 110 -4.37 4.84 -17.01
C ALA A 110 -5.74 4.25 -17.37
N ARG A 111 -5.96 2.95 -17.10
CA ARG A 111 -7.25 2.28 -17.33
C ARG A 111 -8.39 2.92 -16.52
N VAL A 112 -8.15 3.27 -15.26
CA VAL A 112 -9.17 3.92 -14.42
C VAL A 112 -9.53 5.31 -14.97
N ARG A 113 -8.52 6.11 -15.36
CA ARG A 113 -8.76 7.44 -15.96
C ARG A 113 -9.58 7.37 -17.24
N GLU A 114 -9.33 6.37 -18.08
CA GLU A 114 -10.08 6.15 -19.32
C GLU A 114 -11.54 5.80 -19.03
N ALA A 115 -11.78 4.86 -18.10
CA ALA A 115 -13.13 4.48 -17.68
C ALA A 115 -13.90 5.64 -17.05
N ASP A 116 -13.26 6.45 -16.20
CA ASP A 116 -13.87 7.64 -15.60
C ASP A 116 -14.23 8.69 -16.66
N ALA A 117 -13.37 8.88 -17.67
CA ALA A 117 -13.64 9.80 -18.78
C ALA A 117 -14.77 9.32 -19.70
N GLU A 118 -14.93 8.01 -19.88
CA GLU A 118 -16.09 7.43 -20.57
C GLU A 118 -17.38 7.62 -19.79
N LEU A 119 -17.35 7.37 -18.47
CA LEU A 119 -18.51 7.55 -17.60
C LEU A 119 -18.93 9.02 -17.50
N ALA A 120 -17.97 9.95 -17.45
CA ALA A 120 -18.25 11.39 -17.46
C ALA A 120 -18.97 11.80 -18.77
N ARG A 121 -18.46 11.36 -19.92
CA ARG A 121 -19.10 11.58 -21.23
C ARG A 121 -20.50 10.98 -21.31
N ALA A 122 -20.70 9.78 -20.75
CA ALA A 122 -22.00 9.14 -20.71
C ALA A 122 -23.00 9.87 -19.80
N ARG A 123 -22.52 10.51 -18.73
CA ARG A 123 -23.35 11.28 -17.79
C ARG A 123 -23.77 12.65 -18.33
N GLU A 124 -22.97 13.30 -19.18
CA GLU A 124 -23.31 14.60 -19.77
C GLU A 124 -24.61 14.58 -20.59
N GLY A 125 -24.98 13.43 -21.17
CA GLY A 125 -26.23 13.25 -21.91
C GLY A 125 -27.30 12.43 -21.19
N ALA A 126 -27.07 12.02 -19.94
CA ALA A 126 -28.00 11.15 -19.23
C ALA A 126 -29.11 11.97 -18.55
N GLU A 127 -30.36 11.67 -18.90
CA GLU A 127 -31.53 12.16 -18.18
C GLU A 127 -31.75 11.27 -16.94
N TYR A 128 -32.01 11.89 -15.79
CA TYR A 128 -32.27 11.16 -14.55
C TYR A 128 -33.56 10.34 -14.70
N ALA A 129 -33.50 9.04 -14.45
CA ALA A 129 -34.63 8.12 -14.65
C ALA A 129 -35.77 8.28 -13.63
N GLY A 130 -35.72 9.29 -12.76
CA GLY A 130 -36.73 9.54 -11.73
C GLY A 130 -37.43 10.88 -11.92
N GLU A 131 -38.65 10.98 -11.39
CA GLU A 131 -39.42 12.21 -11.38
C GLU A 131 -38.78 13.26 -10.42
N PRO A 132 -38.92 14.57 -10.69
CA PRO A 132 -38.27 15.63 -9.92
C PRO A 132 -38.67 15.70 -8.43
N ASP A 133 -39.81 15.10 -8.07
CA ASP A 133 -40.29 15.01 -6.69
C ASP A 133 -40.68 13.55 -6.39
N PRO A 134 -39.86 12.79 -5.66
CA PRO A 134 -40.15 11.40 -5.34
C PRO A 134 -41.19 11.23 -4.22
N TYR A 135 -41.72 12.33 -3.65
CA TYR A 135 -42.65 12.28 -2.52
C TYR A 135 -44.09 12.57 -2.96
N ARG A 136 -45.01 11.72 -2.49
CA ARG A 136 -46.45 11.91 -2.68
C ARG A 136 -46.93 13.07 -1.81
N LYS A 137 -47.42 14.15 -2.44
CA LYS A 137 -48.06 15.25 -1.72
C LYS A 137 -49.41 14.79 -1.14
N PRO A 138 -49.72 15.07 0.14
CA PRO A 138 -51.05 14.86 0.68
C PRO A 138 -52.06 15.73 -0.10
N ALA A 139 -53.28 15.23 -0.29
CA ALA A 139 -54.33 15.97 -0.98
C ALA A 139 -54.74 17.20 -0.13
N ASP A 140 -54.80 18.36 -0.76
CA ASP A 140 -55.41 19.56 -0.19
C ASP A 140 -56.93 19.36 -0.22
N ASP A 141 -57.52 18.94 0.90
CA ASP A 141 -58.97 19.00 1.11
C ASP A 141 -59.33 20.41 1.59
N ALA A 142 -59.73 21.27 0.65
CA ALA A 142 -60.49 22.50 0.91
C ALA A 142 -61.46 22.72 -0.25
N GLU A 143 -62.74 23.04 -0.12
CA GLU A 143 -63.77 23.16 0.93
C GLU A 143 -65.11 23.12 0.12
N ASP A 144 -66.25 22.75 0.72
CA ASP A 144 -67.55 23.44 0.52
C ASP A 144 -68.69 22.76 1.32
N GLU A 145 -69.60 23.63 1.79
CA GLU A 145 -70.51 23.56 2.93
C GLU A 145 -71.81 22.75 2.73
N ASP A 146 -72.40 22.20 3.81
CA ASP A 146 -73.73 22.60 4.35
C ASP A 146 -74.40 21.56 5.29
N ALA A 147 -74.74 22.06 6.50
CA ALA A 147 -75.82 21.74 7.46
C ALA A 147 -76.33 20.29 7.71
N ASP A 148 -76.34 19.84 8.98
CA ASP A 148 -77.53 19.89 9.88
C ASP A 148 -77.41 18.94 11.10
N ASP A 149 -77.82 19.48 12.26
CA ASP A 149 -78.30 18.88 13.52
C ASP A 149 -77.63 17.70 14.26
N GLY A 150 -77.37 17.93 15.55
CA GLY A 150 -78.01 17.08 16.57
C GLY A 150 -77.14 16.16 17.44
N ASP A 151 -76.81 16.68 18.62
CA ASP A 151 -76.98 16.06 19.94
C ASP A 151 -75.83 15.29 20.64
N ASP A 152 -75.82 15.52 21.95
CA ASP A 152 -74.85 15.21 23.00
C ASP A 152 -74.46 13.72 23.16
N VAL A 153 -73.23 13.44 23.62
CA VAL A 153 -72.96 12.75 24.92
C VAL A 153 -71.47 12.64 25.30
N ASP A 154 -71.20 13.19 26.49
CA ASP A 154 -70.34 12.79 27.60
C ASP A 154 -69.05 11.95 27.48
N VAL A 155 -68.08 12.47 28.23
CA VAL A 155 -66.76 11.96 28.61
C VAL A 155 -66.80 10.60 29.30
N ALA A 156 -65.89 9.70 28.91
CA ALA A 156 -65.31 8.71 29.83
C ALA A 156 -63.84 8.43 29.47
N THR A 157 -62.96 8.80 30.40
CA THR A 157 -61.58 8.35 30.53
C THR A 157 -61.53 6.85 30.81
N ASP A 158 -60.60 6.13 30.18
CA ASP A 158 -59.88 5.05 30.86
C ASP A 158 -58.53 4.81 30.16
N GLU A 159 -57.44 5.06 30.89
CA GLU A 159 -56.14 4.43 30.62
C GLU A 159 -56.25 2.94 31.01
N PRO A 160 -55.44 2.05 30.42
CA PRO A 160 -54.28 1.66 31.21
C PRO A 160 -52.99 1.48 30.41
N ALA A 161 -51.92 1.91 31.07
CA ALA A 161 -50.56 1.47 30.86
C ALA A 161 -50.44 -0.06 30.98
N ASP A 162 -49.61 -0.68 30.12
CA ASP A 162 -48.55 -1.56 30.64
C ASP A 162 -47.38 -1.69 29.66
N ALA A 163 -46.23 -1.91 30.26
CA ALA A 163 -44.88 -1.86 29.77
C ALA A 163 -44.49 -3.01 28.82
N ALA A 164 -43.44 -2.79 28.03
CA ALA A 164 -42.12 -3.39 28.32
C ALA A 164 -41.17 -3.37 27.10
N ALA A 165 -40.04 -2.71 27.31
CA ALA A 165 -38.67 -3.17 27.02
C ALA A 165 -38.34 -3.80 25.65
N GLY A 166 -37.48 -3.11 24.91
CA GLY A 166 -36.62 -3.71 23.88
C GLY A 166 -35.46 -2.80 23.53
N ARG A 167 -34.30 -3.05 24.14
CA ARG A 167 -33.00 -2.38 23.95
C ARG A 167 -32.39 -2.65 22.56
N THR A 168 -31.32 -1.89 22.28
CA THR A 168 -30.25 -2.04 21.26
C THR A 168 -30.48 -1.26 19.96
N ASP A 169 -29.51 -0.60 19.34
CA ASP A 169 -28.10 -0.32 19.67
C ASP A 169 -27.66 0.92 18.87
N GLY A 170 -26.70 1.66 19.43
CA GLY A 170 -26.22 2.94 18.87
C GLY A 170 -25.40 2.79 17.59
N TYR A 171 -25.76 3.58 16.58
CA TYR A 171 -24.95 3.81 15.38
C TYR A 171 -24.14 5.09 15.57
N ALA A 172 -22.82 4.93 15.72
CA ALA A 172 -21.86 6.02 15.79
C ALA A 172 -21.58 6.57 14.39
N ASP A 173 -22.02 7.79 14.11
CA ASP A 173 -21.66 8.55 12.91
C ASP A 173 -20.21 9.08 13.06
N GLY A 174 -19.27 8.38 12.43
CA GLY A 174 -17.85 8.72 12.39
C GLY A 174 -17.53 9.67 11.24
N ARG A 175 -17.76 10.96 11.42
CA ARG A 175 -17.16 12.00 10.58
C ARG A 175 -15.65 12.11 10.89
N PRO A 176 -14.73 12.02 9.91
CA PRO A 176 -13.34 12.35 10.15
C PRO A 176 -13.14 13.88 10.24
N SER A 177 -12.67 14.28 11.43
CA SER A 177 -12.15 15.59 11.79
C SER A 177 -10.94 15.98 10.93
N ALA A 178 -11.00 17.17 10.35
CA ALA A 178 -9.84 17.88 9.81
C ALA A 178 -8.99 18.42 10.96
N ALA A 179 -7.74 17.96 11.08
CA ALA A 179 -6.76 18.56 11.97
C ALA A 179 -5.52 18.98 11.17
N ALA A 180 -5.34 20.30 11.12
CA ALA A 180 -4.28 21.01 10.47
C ALA A 180 -2.92 20.81 11.16
N GLU A 181 -1.91 20.96 10.31
CA GLU A 181 -0.52 21.25 10.58
C GLU A 181 -0.30 22.15 11.81
N ARG A 182 0.74 21.80 12.57
CA ARG A 182 1.84 22.68 13.02
C ARG A 182 2.67 21.92 14.04
N ASN A 183 3.91 21.59 13.70
CA ASN A 183 4.94 21.57 14.73
C ASN A 183 6.26 22.07 14.14
N ALA A 184 6.69 23.18 14.72
CA ALA A 184 7.96 23.82 14.49
C ALA A 184 9.03 23.18 15.38
N SER A 185 10.18 22.89 14.80
CA SER A 185 11.50 23.08 15.40
C SER A 185 12.52 23.18 14.29
#